data_AF-A0A2D6TWH2-F1
#
_entry.id   AF-A0A2D6TWH2-F1
#
_cell.length_a   1.000
_cell.length_b   1.000
_cell.length_c   1.000
_cell.angle_alpha   90.00
_cell.angle_beta   90.00
_cell.angle_gamma   90.00
#
_symmetry.space_group_name_H-M   'P 1'
#
loop_
_entity.id
_entity.type
_entity.pdbx_description
1 polymer ?
#
loop_
_entity_poly.entity_id
_entity_poly.type
_entity_poly.pdbx_seq_one_letter_code
_entity_poly.pdbx_strand_id
1 'polypeptide(L)'
;MTEFFSDSHNWVLLSFIIFVAMAFKFGRASVTSSLDSYIETARNDVEEAERLRVEAQELLSKYQRLKRETTSDAENVIKSAKEHAEKIREKAEKELEAELARREEQLKERLSLMENQAIEEMRAYAADLAIKATREIIVDNIDNKKAKALNDKAIEEIADSFAA
;
A
#
# COMPACT_ATOMS: atom_id res chain seq x y z
N MET A 1 -48.63 -38.30 -98.03
CA MET A 1 -47.70 -37.74 -97.01
C MET A 1 -48.05 -36.29 -96.68
N THR A 2 -49.34 -35.93 -96.56
CA THR A 2 -49.79 -34.57 -96.23
C THR A 2 -50.82 -34.50 -95.11
N GLU A 3 -51.31 -35.64 -94.58
CA GLU A 3 -52.27 -35.65 -93.47
C GLU A 3 -51.64 -35.51 -92.07
N PHE A 4 -50.31 -35.60 -91.95
CA PHE A 4 -49.63 -35.47 -90.65
C PHE A 4 -49.66 -34.03 -90.09
N PHE A 5 -49.82 -33.04 -90.97
CA PHE A 5 -49.81 -31.61 -90.63
C PHE A 5 -51.20 -30.97 -90.52
N SER A 6 -52.27 -31.69 -90.87
CA SER A 6 -53.65 -31.20 -90.85
C SER A 6 -54.46 -31.62 -89.61
N ASP A 7 -53.89 -32.46 -88.74
CA ASP A 7 -54.52 -32.87 -87.48
C ASP A 7 -54.08 -31.95 -86.33
N SER A 8 -55.06 -31.34 -85.64
CA SER A 8 -54.84 -30.40 -84.54
C SER A 8 -54.07 -31.04 -83.38
N HIS A 9 -54.17 -32.35 -83.19
CA HIS A 9 -53.48 -33.07 -82.11
C HIS A 9 -51.96 -33.07 -82.28
N ASN A 10 -51.45 -33.16 -83.51
CA ASN A 10 -50.00 -33.16 -83.76
C ASN A 10 -49.37 -31.79 -83.52
N TRP A 11 -50.09 -30.71 -83.86
CA TRP A 11 -49.63 -29.35 -83.57
C TRP A 11 -49.62 -29.06 -82.06
N VAL A 12 -50.61 -29.55 -81.33
CA VAL A 12 -50.64 -29.48 -79.86
C VAL A 12 -49.47 -30.24 -79.25
N LEU A 13 -49.18 -31.47 -79.71
CA LEU A 13 -48.04 -32.26 -79.23
C LEU A 13 -46.70 -31.55 -79.51
N LEU A 14 -46.52 -31.00 -80.71
CA LEU A 14 -45.31 -30.25 -81.06
C LEU A 14 -45.13 -29.01 -80.18
N SER A 15 -46.21 -28.26 -79.94
CA SER A 15 -46.19 -27.09 -79.04
C SER A 15 -45.90 -27.48 -77.59
N PHE A 16 -46.41 -28.62 -77.11
CA PHE A 16 -46.13 -29.15 -75.78
C PHE A 16 -44.67 -29.57 -75.62
N ILE A 17 -44.09 -30.24 -76.63
CA ILE A 17 -42.67 -30.63 -76.61
C ILE A 17 -41.78 -29.39 -76.59
N ILE A 18 -42.09 -28.37 -77.41
CA ILE A 18 -41.34 -27.10 -77.42
C ILE A 18 -41.48 -26.38 -76.07
N PHE A 19 -42.68 -26.34 -75.49
CA PHE A 19 -42.93 -25.76 -74.18
C PHE A 19 -42.15 -26.48 -73.08
N VAL A 20 -42.18 -27.81 -73.04
CA VAL A 20 -41.42 -28.61 -72.07
C VAL A 20 -39.92 -28.41 -72.24
N ALA A 21 -39.40 -28.37 -73.48
CA ALA A 21 -37.98 -28.13 -73.74
C ALA A 21 -37.54 -26.74 -73.25
N MET A 22 -38.34 -25.69 -73.50
CA MET A 22 -38.07 -24.35 -72.96
C MET A 22 -38.19 -24.33 -71.43
N ALA A 23 -39.26 -24.90 -70.86
CA ALA A 23 -39.48 -24.94 -69.42
C ALA A 23 -38.36 -25.70 -68.69
N PHE A 24 -37.85 -26.79 -69.25
CA PHE A 24 -36.73 -27.53 -68.67
C PHE A 24 -35.42 -26.74 -68.76
N LYS A 25 -35.19 -26.04 -69.88
CA LYS A 25 -34.00 -25.20 -70.05
C LYS A 25 -33.96 -24.02 -69.07
N PHE A 26 -35.09 -23.34 -68.85
CA PHE A 26 -35.17 -22.19 -67.94
C PHE A 26 -35.37 -22.61 -66.47
N GLY A 27 -36.21 -23.61 -66.22
CA GLY A 27 -36.54 -24.07 -64.87
C GLY A 27 -35.38 -24.79 -64.17
N ARG A 28 -34.57 -25.55 -64.92
CA ARG A 28 -33.42 -26.27 -64.33
C ARG A 28 -32.44 -25.34 -63.63
N ALA A 29 -32.13 -24.18 -64.22
CA ALA A 29 -31.19 -23.22 -63.65
C ALA A 29 -31.70 -22.60 -62.34
N SER A 30 -32.99 -22.27 -62.26
CA SER A 30 -33.60 -21.70 -61.06
C SER A 30 -33.67 -22.72 -59.90
N VAL A 31 -34.00 -23.97 -60.20
CA VAL A 31 -34.06 -25.05 -59.20
C VAL A 31 -32.66 -25.38 -58.66
N THR A 32 -31.66 -25.52 -59.53
CA THR A 32 -30.28 -25.79 -59.07
C THR A 32 -29.71 -24.63 -58.27
N SER A 33 -29.90 -23.38 -58.72
CA SER A 33 -29.42 -22.21 -58.00
C SER A 33 -30.05 -22.07 -56.60
N SER A 34 -31.32 -22.42 -56.45
CA SER A 34 -31.98 -22.39 -55.14
C SER A 34 -31.38 -23.44 -54.21
N LEU A 35 -31.21 -24.68 -54.68
CA LEU A 35 -30.58 -25.75 -53.90
C LEU A 35 -29.14 -25.41 -53.52
N ASP A 36 -28.35 -24.88 -54.46
CA ASP A 36 -26.97 -24.46 -54.21
C ASP A 36 -26.91 -23.37 -53.12
N SER A 37 -27.82 -22.38 -53.18
CA SER A 37 -27.91 -21.32 -52.17
C SER A 37 -28.24 -21.87 -50.77
N TYR A 38 -29.14 -22.85 -50.67
CA TYR A 38 -29.45 -23.51 -49.39
C TYR A 38 -28.24 -24.29 -48.86
N ILE A 39 -27.54 -25.02 -49.72
CA ILE A 39 -26.33 -25.78 -49.35
C ILE A 39 -25.24 -24.82 -48.87
N GLU A 40 -25.03 -23.70 -49.56
CA GLU A 40 -24.04 -22.69 -49.18
C GLU A 40 -24.37 -22.05 -47.82
N THR A 41 -25.64 -21.71 -47.59
CA THR A 41 -26.08 -21.13 -46.30
C THR A 41 -25.90 -22.14 -45.18
N ALA A 42 -26.35 -23.38 -45.36
CA ALA A 42 -26.19 -24.43 -44.35
C ALA A 42 -24.71 -24.73 -44.06
N ARG A 43 -23.85 -24.68 -45.08
CA ARG A 43 -22.41 -24.83 -44.91
C ARG A 43 -21.82 -23.67 -44.11
N ASN A 44 -22.18 -22.44 -44.44
CA ASN A 44 -21.72 -21.25 -43.71
C ASN A 44 -22.16 -21.28 -42.24
N ASP A 45 -23.40 -21.68 -41.97
CA ASP A 45 -23.92 -21.81 -40.60
C ASP A 45 -23.13 -22.86 -39.78
N VAL A 46 -22.78 -23.99 -40.40
CA VAL A 46 -21.97 -25.04 -39.76
C VAL A 46 -20.54 -24.56 -39.52
N GLU A 47 -19.92 -23.90 -40.50
CA GLU A 47 -18.57 -23.33 -40.35
C GLU A 47 -18.53 -22.24 -39.25
N GLU A 48 -19.57 -21.40 -39.18
CA GLU A 48 -19.71 -20.40 -38.12
C GLU A 48 -19.94 -21.03 -36.75
N ALA A 49 -20.80 -22.05 -36.65
CA ALA A 49 -21.01 -22.77 -35.40
C ALA A 49 -19.73 -23.46 -34.91
N GLU A 50 -18.93 -24.04 -35.81
CA GLU A 50 -17.64 -24.63 -35.48
C GLU A 50 -16.64 -23.57 -35.01
N ARG A 51 -16.55 -22.44 -35.72
CA ARG A 51 -15.71 -21.30 -35.33
C ARG A 51 -16.08 -20.78 -33.94
N LEU A 52 -17.36 -20.53 -33.68
CA LEU A 52 -17.86 -20.09 -32.38
C LEU A 52 -17.56 -21.11 -31.27
N ARG A 53 -17.64 -22.41 -31.57
CA ARG A 53 -17.28 -23.45 -30.61
C ARG A 53 -15.79 -23.41 -30.25
N VAL A 54 -14.93 -23.24 -31.25
CA VAL A 54 -13.47 -23.13 -31.04
C VAL A 54 -13.15 -21.88 -30.22
N GLU A 55 -13.70 -20.73 -30.58
CA GLU A 55 -13.52 -19.48 -29.84
C GLU A 55 -13.99 -19.60 -28.38
N ALA A 56 -15.15 -20.24 -28.14
CA ALA A 56 -15.66 -20.48 -26.79
C ALA A 56 -14.74 -21.39 -25.97
N GLN A 57 -14.18 -22.43 -26.59
CA GLN A 57 -13.22 -23.33 -25.93
C GLN A 57 -11.90 -22.63 -25.60
N GLU A 58 -11.38 -21.82 -26.51
CA GLU A 58 -10.19 -21.00 -26.27
C GLU A 58 -10.42 -20.00 -25.14
N LEU A 59 -11.56 -19.32 -25.16
CA LEU A 59 -11.94 -18.36 -24.12
C LEU A 59 -12.07 -19.04 -22.75
N LEU A 60 -12.72 -20.21 -22.69
CA LEU A 60 -12.85 -20.99 -21.47
C LEU A 60 -11.48 -21.39 -20.91
N SER A 61 -10.59 -21.89 -21.76
CA SER A 61 -9.21 -22.26 -21.38
C SER A 61 -8.44 -21.04 -20.84
N LYS A 62 -8.57 -19.89 -21.50
CA LYS A 62 -7.97 -18.63 -21.07
C LYS A 62 -8.49 -18.20 -19.70
N TYR A 63 -9.80 -18.24 -19.46
CA TYR A 63 -10.38 -17.91 -18.15
C TYR A 63 -9.97 -18.91 -17.06
N GLN A 64 -9.88 -20.20 -17.35
CA GLN A 64 -9.40 -21.20 -16.40
C GLN A 64 -7.94 -20.99 -16.03
N ARG A 65 -7.09 -20.62 -16.99
CA ARG A 65 -5.70 -20.24 -16.73
C ARG A 65 -5.63 -18.97 -15.89
N LEU A 66 -6.35 -17.92 -16.30
CA LEU A 66 -6.39 -16.65 -15.57
C LEU A 66 -6.87 -16.84 -14.13
N LYS A 67 -7.93 -17.63 -13.91
CA LYS A 67 -8.44 -17.92 -12.56
C LYS A 67 -7.37 -18.56 -11.67
N ARG A 68 -6.61 -19.54 -12.20
CA ARG A 68 -5.52 -20.19 -11.45
C ARG A 68 -4.40 -19.21 -11.12
N GLU A 69 -4.01 -18.40 -12.10
CA GLU A 69 -2.98 -17.38 -11.95
C GLU A 69 -3.38 -16.32 -10.92
N THR A 70 -4.58 -15.74 -11.02
CA THR A 70 -5.10 -14.77 -10.05
C THR A 70 -5.24 -15.35 -8.64
N THR A 71 -5.59 -16.63 -8.50
CA THR A 71 -5.66 -17.28 -7.19
C THR A 71 -4.26 -17.38 -6.57
N SER A 72 -3.28 -17.85 -7.34
CA SER A 72 -1.87 -17.91 -6.92
C SER A 72 -1.31 -16.51 -6.60
N ASP A 73 -1.62 -15.51 -7.41
CA ASP A 73 -1.17 -14.14 -7.20
C ASP A 73 -1.78 -13.55 -5.93
N ALA A 74 -3.08 -13.78 -5.68
CA ALA A 74 -3.72 -13.34 -4.45
C ALA A 74 -3.08 -13.98 -3.20
N GLU A 75 -2.78 -15.28 -3.25
CA GLU A 75 -2.06 -15.97 -2.18
C GLU A 75 -0.65 -15.38 -1.96
N ASN A 76 0.08 -15.09 -3.04
CA ASN A 76 1.39 -14.47 -2.99
C ASN A 76 1.33 -13.03 -2.42
N VAL A 77 0.31 -12.25 -2.77
CA VAL A 77 0.08 -10.92 -2.21
C VAL A 77 -0.20 -11.01 -0.71
N ILE A 78 -1.05 -11.95 -0.26
CA ILE A 78 -1.32 -12.15 1.17
C ILE A 78 -0.05 -12.59 1.91
N LYS A 79 0.72 -13.51 1.33
CA LYS A 79 1.97 -13.99 1.92
C LYS A 79 2.99 -12.86 2.07
N SER A 80 3.24 -12.10 1.00
CA SER A 80 4.18 -10.97 1.02
C SER A 80 3.71 -9.88 2.00
N ALA A 81 2.41 -9.58 2.06
CA ALA A 81 1.86 -8.65 3.03
C ALA A 81 2.11 -9.09 4.48
N LYS A 82 1.95 -10.38 4.79
CA LYS A 82 2.26 -10.93 6.13
C LYS A 82 3.75 -10.85 6.44
N GLU A 83 4.62 -11.23 5.51
CA GLU A 83 6.07 -11.12 5.68
C GLU A 83 6.52 -9.66 5.89
N HIS A 84 5.90 -8.72 5.17
CA HIS A 84 6.17 -7.29 5.33
C HIS A 84 5.68 -6.79 6.68
N ALA A 85 4.49 -7.21 7.13
CA ALA A 85 3.95 -6.85 8.44
C ALA A 85 4.86 -7.35 9.58
N GLU A 86 5.34 -8.59 9.51
CA GLU A 86 6.29 -9.14 10.49
C GLU A 86 7.61 -8.36 10.50
N LYS A 87 8.17 -8.04 9.33
CA LYS A 87 9.40 -7.22 9.25
C LYS A 87 9.21 -5.82 9.82
N ILE A 88 8.07 -5.19 9.57
CA ILE A 88 7.73 -3.88 10.15
C ILE A 88 7.61 -3.99 11.67
N ARG A 89 6.95 -5.03 12.17
CA ARG A 89 6.81 -5.29 13.60
C ARG A 89 8.17 -5.48 14.26
N GLU A 90 9.02 -6.35 13.73
CA GLU A 90 10.37 -6.59 14.26
C GLU A 90 11.23 -5.32 14.23
N LYS A 91 11.14 -4.54 13.16
CA LYS A 91 11.84 -3.26 13.06
C LYS A 91 11.34 -2.25 14.09
N ALA A 92 10.03 -2.14 14.26
CA ALA A 92 9.41 -1.24 15.24
C ALA A 92 9.76 -1.64 16.67
N GLU A 93 9.76 -2.94 16.99
CA GLU A 93 10.20 -3.46 18.29
C GLU A 93 11.66 -3.07 18.57
N LYS A 94 12.57 -3.29 17.61
CA LYS A 94 13.99 -2.89 17.74
C LYS A 94 14.18 -1.38 17.88
N GLU A 95 13.46 -0.59 17.10
CA GLU A 95 13.53 0.88 17.18
C GLU A 95 12.99 1.39 18.52
N LEU A 96 11.92 0.78 19.04
CA LEU A 96 11.33 1.11 20.32
C LEU A 96 12.28 0.77 21.48
N GLU A 97 12.89 -0.43 21.47
CA GLU A 97 13.89 -0.81 22.47
C GLU A 97 15.07 0.16 22.49
N ALA A 98 15.57 0.53 21.30
CA ALA A 98 16.66 1.48 21.19
C ALA A 98 16.25 2.90 21.66
N GLU A 99 15.02 3.33 21.40
CA GLU A 99 14.50 4.60 21.91
C GLU A 99 14.35 4.60 23.43
N LEU A 100 13.80 3.52 24.00
CA LEU A 100 13.65 3.36 25.44
C LEU A 100 15.00 3.40 26.15
N ALA A 101 16.01 2.68 25.63
CA ALA A 101 17.35 2.70 26.19
C ALA A 101 17.96 4.11 26.17
N ARG A 102 17.84 4.84 25.06
CA ARG A 102 18.30 6.24 24.97
C ARG A 102 17.56 7.16 25.94
N ARG A 103 16.24 6.99 26.08
CA ARG A 103 15.45 7.79 27.03
C ARG A 103 15.84 7.49 28.48
N GLU A 104 16.10 6.22 28.80
CA GLU A 104 16.57 5.83 30.14
C GLU A 104 17.92 6.49 30.47
N GLU A 105 18.87 6.47 29.53
CA GLU A 105 20.16 7.14 29.68
C GLU A 105 20.00 8.65 29.89
N GLN A 106 19.21 9.32 29.06
CA GLN A 106 18.91 10.74 29.21
C GLN A 106 18.25 11.08 30.55
N LEU A 107 17.35 10.22 31.04
CA LEU A 107 16.71 10.42 32.35
C LEU A 107 17.71 10.21 33.49
N LYS A 108 18.62 9.23 33.40
CA LYS A 108 19.69 9.03 34.39
C LYS A 108 20.64 10.22 34.43
N GLU A 109 21.05 10.74 33.27
CA GLU A 109 21.88 11.95 33.21
C GLU A 109 21.19 13.16 33.84
N ARG A 110 19.90 13.38 33.52
CA ARG A 110 19.11 14.45 34.14
C ARG A 110 18.97 14.29 35.64
N LEU A 111 18.76 13.06 36.12
CA LEU A 111 18.65 12.78 37.54
C LEU A 111 19.97 13.10 38.26
N SER A 112 21.12 12.66 37.71
CA SER A 112 22.44 12.98 38.24
C SER A 112 22.70 14.49 38.29
N LEU A 113 22.31 15.23 37.24
CA LEU A 113 22.41 16.69 37.25
C LEU A 113 21.54 17.32 38.35
N MET A 114 20.29 16.87 38.50
CA MET A 114 19.39 17.34 39.55
C MET A 114 19.88 17.00 40.96
N GLU A 115 20.44 15.80 41.16
CA GLU A 115 21.04 15.39 42.43
C GLU A 115 22.22 16.28 42.81
N ASN A 116 23.12 16.56 41.87
CA ASN A 116 24.25 17.46 42.10
C ASN A 116 23.78 18.88 42.42
N GLN A 117 22.76 19.38 41.70
CA GLN A 117 22.16 20.69 42.00
C GLN A 117 21.54 20.72 43.40
N ALA A 118 20.78 19.70 43.79
CA ALA A 118 20.17 19.60 45.11
C ALA A 118 21.22 19.53 46.24
N ILE A 119 22.33 18.83 46.02
CA ILE A 119 23.45 18.80 46.98
C ILE A 119 24.07 20.18 47.15
N GLU A 120 24.33 20.90 46.05
CA GLU A 120 24.87 22.26 46.10
C GLU A 120 23.90 23.24 46.78
N GLU A 121 22.61 23.17 46.49
CA GLU A 121 21.57 23.95 47.17
C GLU A 121 21.54 23.67 48.69
N MET A 122 21.63 22.39 49.08
CA MET A 122 21.64 21.98 50.49
C MET A 122 22.89 22.48 51.22
N ARG A 123 24.06 22.46 50.56
CA ARG A 123 25.30 23.01 51.10
C ARG A 123 25.22 24.52 51.27
N ALA A 124 24.69 25.23 50.28
CA ALA A 124 24.48 26.67 50.36
C ALA A 124 23.53 27.03 51.52
N TYR A 125 22.43 26.29 51.66
CA TYR A 125 21.48 26.46 52.76
C TYR A 125 22.12 26.19 54.14
N ALA A 126 22.90 25.12 54.27
CA ALA A 126 23.60 24.80 55.50
C ALA A 126 24.64 25.87 55.88
N ALA A 127 25.37 26.40 54.89
CA ALA A 127 26.31 27.49 55.10
C ALA A 127 25.60 28.77 55.58
N ASP A 128 24.48 29.14 54.96
CA ASP A 128 23.68 30.29 55.38
C ASP A 128 23.13 30.11 56.81
N LEU A 129 22.65 28.92 57.16
CA LEU A 129 22.20 28.60 58.51
C LEU A 129 23.33 28.68 59.54
N ALA A 130 24.52 28.15 59.21
CA ALA A 130 25.68 28.23 60.08
C ALA A 130 26.14 29.68 60.30
N ILE A 131 26.13 30.52 59.25
CA ILE A 131 26.43 31.95 59.34
C ILE A 131 25.41 32.66 60.24
N LYS A 132 24.12 32.37 60.08
CA LYS A 132 23.04 32.93 60.91
C LYS A 132 23.21 32.54 62.38
N ALA A 133 23.41 31.25 62.68
CA ALA A 133 23.63 30.78 64.04
C ALA A 133 24.91 31.36 64.67
N THR A 134 26.00 31.46 63.90
CA THR A 134 27.24 32.08 64.36
C THR A 134 27.03 33.57 64.68
N ARG A 135 26.26 34.29 63.85
CA ARG A 135 25.91 35.69 64.11
C ARG A 135 25.13 35.84 65.42
N GLU A 136 24.14 34.99 65.68
CA GLU A 136 23.39 34.99 66.94
C GLU A 136 24.29 34.72 68.14
N ILE A 137 25.15 33.69 68.08
CA ILE A 137 26.09 33.35 69.16
C ILE A 137 27.07 34.49 69.44
N ILE A 138 27.58 35.16 68.39
CA ILE A 138 28.46 36.33 68.54
C ILE A 138 27.71 37.46 69.24
N VAL A 139 26.48 37.77 68.83
CA VAL A 139 25.66 38.81 69.47
C VAL A 139 25.42 38.49 70.95
N ASP A 140 25.15 37.23 71.29
CA ASP A 140 24.89 36.81 72.67
C ASP A 140 26.14 36.78 73.57
N ASN A 141 27.33 36.53 73.00
CA ASN A 141 28.60 36.39 73.76
C ASN A 141 29.52 37.62 73.74
N ILE A 142 29.14 38.69 73.02
CA ILE A 142 29.96 39.89 72.94
C ILE A 142 29.78 40.74 74.20
N ASP A 143 30.85 40.85 74.98
CA ASP A 143 30.94 41.80 76.09
C ASP A 143 31.67 43.08 75.62
N ASN A 144 31.52 44.17 76.38
CA ASN A 144 32.11 45.47 76.06
C ASN A 144 33.65 45.43 75.93
N LYS A 145 34.31 44.47 76.59
CA LYS A 145 35.76 44.28 76.55
C LYS A 145 36.21 43.60 75.26
N LYS A 146 35.51 42.53 74.85
CA LYS A 146 35.76 41.79 73.60
C LYS A 146 35.44 42.64 72.38
N ALA A 147 34.37 43.43 72.42
CA ALA A 147 34.03 44.37 71.36
C ALA A 147 35.14 45.40 71.12
N LYS A 148 35.70 45.97 72.20
CA LYS A 148 36.82 46.92 72.13
C LYS A 148 38.09 46.28 71.57
N ALA A 149 38.44 45.08 72.05
CA ALA A 149 39.60 44.34 71.54
C ALA A 149 39.47 43.96 70.05
N LEU A 150 38.27 43.63 69.57
CA LEU A 150 37.99 43.39 68.15
C LEU A 150 38.16 44.65 67.31
N ASN A 151 37.73 45.80 67.83
CA ASN A 151 37.84 47.10 67.14
C ASN A 151 39.31 47.54 67.03
N ASP A 152 40.07 47.42 68.12
CA ASP A 152 41.50 47.73 68.13
C ASP A 152 42.27 46.82 67.14
N LYS A 153 41.95 45.52 67.07
CA LYS A 153 42.51 44.59 66.08
C LYS A 153 42.14 44.93 64.63
N ALA A 154 40.89 45.32 64.37
CA ALA A 154 40.44 45.70 63.04
C ALA A 154 41.14 46.98 62.56
N ILE A 155 41.41 47.93 63.46
CA ILE A 155 42.19 49.14 63.17
C ILE A 155 43.64 48.77 62.82
N GLU A 156 44.24 47.82 63.55
CA GLU A 156 45.59 47.32 63.29
C GLU A 156 45.70 46.59 61.94
N GLU A 157 44.77 45.68 61.61
CA GLU A 157 44.75 44.99 60.30
C GLU A 157 44.56 45.94 59.12
N ILE A 158 43.70 46.94 59.26
CA ILE A 158 43.52 47.97 58.23
C ILE A 158 44.82 48.76 58.07
N ALA A 159 45.43 49.19 59.17
CA ALA A 159 46.70 49.91 59.13
C ALA A 159 47.82 49.10 58.46
N ASP A 160 47.92 47.80 58.75
CA ASP A 160 48.89 46.89 58.12
C ASP A 160 48.60 46.68 56.62
N SER A 161 47.33 46.58 56.20
CA SER A 161 46.97 46.46 54.78
C SER A 161 47.29 47.70 53.95
N PHE A 162 47.36 48.87 54.60
CA PHE A 162 47.79 50.13 53.99
C PHE A 162 49.30 50.39 54.10
N ALA A 163 50.02 49.60 54.92
CA ALA A 163 51.47 49.69 55.10
C ALA A 163 52.27 48.70 54.21
N ALA A 164 51.58 47.78 53.52
CA ALA A 164 52.09 46.91 52.47
C ALA A 164 51.81 47.49 51.06
#